data_AF-A0A932DCD5-F1
#
_entry.id   AF-A0A932DCD5-F1
#
_cell.length_a   1.000
_cell.length_b   1.000
_cell.length_c   1.000
_cell.angle_alpha   90.00
_cell.angle_beta   90.00
_cell.angle_gamma   90.00
#
_symmetry.space_group_name_H-M   'P 1'
#
loop_
_entity.id
_entity.type
_entity.pdbx_description
1 polymer ?
#
loop_
_entity_poly.entity_id
_entity_poly.type
_entity_poly.pdbx_seq_one_letter_code
_entity_poly.pdbx_strand_id
1 'polypeptide(L)' 'MTDGLLRRDFEGNFIDVLRGKDTLACNADLGCATMVAIKMAVESFRQSKTLLWDAKEEKLRTA' A
#
# COMPACT_ATOMS: atom_id res chain seq x y z
N MET A 1 -33.97 3.05 3.78
CA MET A 1 -33.32 1.86 4.36
C MET A 1 -31.83 1.94 3.99
N THR A 2 -30.97 2.17 4.98
CA THR A 2 -29.54 2.43 4.81
C THR A 2 -28.78 1.16 4.41
N ASP A 3 -28.65 0.87 3.12
CA ASP A 3 -27.74 -0.19 2.62
C ASP A 3 -26.33 0.38 2.38
N GLY A 4 -25.78 1.00 3.41
CA GLY A 4 -24.65 1.91 3.30
C GLY A 4 -23.42 1.51 4.11
N LEU A 5 -22.99 0.23 4.11
CA LEU A 5 -21.74 -0.13 4.82
C LEU A 5 -21.01 -1.43 4.44
N LEU A 6 -21.28 -2.06 3.29
CA LEU A 6 -20.29 -2.99 2.70
C LEU A 6 -19.58 -2.28 1.54
N ARG A 7 -18.36 -1.83 1.82
CA ARG A 7 -17.41 -1.42 0.78
C ARG A 7 -17.27 -2.60 -0.20
N ARG A 8 -17.45 -2.35 -1.50
CA ARG A 8 -17.28 -3.39 -2.54
C ARG A 8 -15.92 -4.07 -2.37
N ASP A 9 -15.85 -5.34 -2.77
CA ASP A 9 -14.58 -6.05 -2.89
C ASP A 9 -13.64 -5.36 -3.91
N PHE A 10 -12.38 -5.79 -3.94
CA PHE A 10 -11.38 -5.15 -4.79
C PHE A 10 -11.71 -5.26 -6.28
N GLU A 11 -12.31 -6.38 -6.70
CA GLU A 11 -12.76 -6.55 -8.08
C GLU A 11 -13.88 -5.55 -8.43
N GLY A 12 -14.90 -5.46 -7.59
CA GLY A 12 -16.01 -4.54 -7.75
C GLY A 12 -15.57 -3.07 -7.74
N ASN A 13 -14.63 -2.70 -6.87
CA ASN A 13 -14.02 -1.36 -6.87
C ASN A 13 -13.27 -1.10 -8.18
N PHE A 14 -12.46 -2.05 -8.65
CA PHE A 14 -11.73 -1.89 -9.91
C PHE A 14 -12.66 -1.64 -11.11
N ILE A 15 -13.76 -2.40 -11.20
CA ILE A 15 -14.77 -2.20 -12.25
C ILE A 15 -15.47 -0.84 -12.14
N ASP A 16 -15.79 -0.37 -10.93
CA ASP A 16 -16.40 0.95 -10.74
C ASP A 16 -15.45 2.09 -11.09
N VAL A 17 -14.16 1.95 -10.80
CA VAL A 17 -13.11 2.89 -11.22
C VAL A 17 -13.03 2.96 -12.74
N LEU A 18 -13.02 1.82 -13.44
CA LEU A 18 -13.03 1.79 -14.90
C LEU A 18 -14.27 2.48 -15.50
N ARG A 19 -15.38 2.49 -14.76
CA ARG A 19 -16.63 3.18 -15.13
C ARG A 19 -16.66 4.65 -14.69
N GLY A 20 -15.60 5.17 -14.07
CA GLY A 20 -15.53 6.53 -13.54
C GLY A 20 -16.44 6.81 -12.34
N LYS A 21 -16.83 5.77 -11.59
CA LYS A 21 -17.78 5.85 -10.47
C LYS A 21 -17.12 5.85 -9.09
N ASP A 22 -15.84 5.52 -9.01
CA ASP A 22 -15.09 5.42 -7.76
C ASP A 22 -13.59 5.67 -7.97
N THR A 23 -12.82 5.68 -6.88
CA THR A 23 -11.36 5.76 -6.84
C THR A 23 -10.73 4.41 -6.52
N LEU A 24 -9.54 4.14 -7.06
CA LEU A 24 -8.89 2.84 -6.92
C LEU A 24 -8.40 2.65 -5.49
N ALA A 25 -8.91 1.60 -4.83
CA ALA A 25 -8.53 1.28 -3.45
C ALA A 25 -7.08 0.77 -3.35
N CYS A 26 -6.61 0.01 -4.33
CA CYS A 26 -5.27 -0.56 -4.39
C CYS A 26 -4.56 -0.10 -5.66
N ASN A 27 -3.91 1.06 -5.59
CA ASN A 27 -3.16 1.62 -6.72
C ASN A 27 -1.70 1.13 -6.76
N ALA A 28 -1.01 1.45 -7.85
CA ALA A 28 0.37 1.04 -8.07
C ALA A 28 1.33 1.60 -7.00
N ASP A 29 1.13 2.84 -6.56
CA ASP A 29 1.98 3.49 -5.56
C ASP A 29 1.87 2.80 -4.19
N LEU A 30 0.64 2.46 -3.78
CA LEU A 30 0.39 1.69 -2.55
C LEU A 30 1.01 0.29 -2.65
N GLY A 31 0.89 -0.36 -3.80
CA GLY A 31 1.54 -1.65 -4.07
C GLY A 31 3.06 -1.57 -3.95
N CYS A 32 3.67 -0.54 -4.54
CA CYS A 32 5.10 -0.28 -4.47
C CYS A 32 5.55 -0.06 -3.01
N ALA A 33 4.88 0.85 -2.29
CA ALA A 33 5.17 1.14 -0.90
C ALA A 33 5.06 -0.12 -0.01
N THR A 34 4.06 -0.97 -0.28
CA THR A 34 3.88 -2.25 0.43
C THR A 34 5.06 -3.19 0.19
N MET A 35 5.52 -3.34 -1.05
CA MET A 35 6.67 -4.20 -1.36
C MET A 35 7.97 -3.69 -0.72
N VAL A 36 8.20 -2.38 -0.74
CA VAL A 36 9.33 -1.75 -0.04
C VAL A 36 9.26 -2.05 1.45
N ALA A 37 8.11 -1.83 2.10
CA ALA A 37 7.93 -2.09 3.52
C ALA A 37 8.18 -3.57 3.88
N ILE A 38 7.69 -4.52 3.07
CA ILE A 38 7.95 -5.96 3.27
C ILE A 38 9.45 -6.26 3.21
N LYS A 39 10.15 -5.74 2.19
CA LYS A 39 11.60 -5.92 2.06
C LYS A 39 12.34 -5.31 3.25
N MET A 40 11.94 -4.12 3.69
CA MET A 40 12.51 -3.46 4.87
C MET A 40 12.31 -4.29 6.13
N ALA A 41 11.13 -4.85 6.36
CA ALA A 41 10.85 -5.68 7.54
C ALA A 41 11.74 -6.94 7.56
N VAL A 42 11.89 -7.60 6.42
CA VAL A 42 12.78 -8.78 6.30
C VAL A 42 14.23 -8.40 6.55
N GLU A 43 14.69 -7.27 6.04
CA GLU A 43 16.06 -6.81 6.21
C GLU A 43 16.36 -6.37 7.64
N SER A 44 15.42 -5.66 8.25
CA SER A 44 15.46 -5.26 9.66
C SER A 44 15.58 -6.47 10.58
N PHE A 45 14.79 -7.51 10.33
CA PHE A 45 14.85 -8.77 11.06
C PHE A 45 16.21 -9.47 10.91
N ARG A 46 16.75 -9.55 9.69
CA ARG A 46 18.05 -10.20 9.42
C ARG A 46 19.23 -9.49 10.07
N GLN A 47 19.19 -8.16 10.15
CA GLN A 47 20.27 -7.35 10.70
C GLN A 47 20.10 -7.06 12.20
N SER A 48 18.97 -7.43 12.79
CA SER A 48 18.57 -7.02 14.15
C SER A 48 18.68 -5.50 14.36
N LYS A 49 18.26 -4.72 13.36
CA LYS A 49 18.34 -3.24 13.36
C LYS A 49 17.04 -2.63 12.89
N THR A 50 16.66 -1.50 13.48
CA THR A 50 15.55 -0.67 12.97
C THR A 50 15.99 0.07 11.71
N LEU A 51 15.17 0.00 10.67
CA LEU A 51 15.40 0.67 9.39
C LEU A 51 14.33 1.74 9.17
N LEU A 52 14.73 2.89 8.62
CA LEU A 52 13.89 4.03 8.29
C LEU A 52 13.87 4.23 6.78
N TRP A 53 12.70 4.61 6.26
CA TRP A 53 12.52 4.94 4.84
C TRP A 53 12.62 6.45 4.65
N ASP A 54 13.54 6.90 3.81
CA ASP A 54 13.60 8.27 3.34
C ASP A 54 12.76 8.39 2.06
N ALA A 55 11.54 8.90 2.21
CA ALA A 55 10.61 9.05 1.10
C ALA A 55 11.02 10.12 0.07
N LYS A 56 11.92 11.04 0.42
CA LYS A 56 12.39 12.06 -0.54
C LYS A 56 13.48 11.53 -1.45
N GLU A 57 14.37 10.72 -0.90
CA GLU A 57 15.50 10.14 -1.65
C GLU A 57 15.22 8.71 -2.14
N GLU A 58 14.09 8.12 -1.75
CA GLU A 58 13.72 6.71 -1.98
C GLU A 58 14.81 5.74 -1.51
N LYS A 59 15.34 5.99 -0.31
CA LYS A 59 16.47 5.24 0.26
C LYS A 59 16.19 4.72 1.65
N LEU A 60 16.84 3.61 1.95
CA LEU A 60 16.87 3.02 3.27
C LEU A 60 17.96 3.65 4.12
N ARG A 61 17.62 4.04 5.35
CA ARG A 61 18.56 4.51 6.38
C ARG A 61 18.45 3.61 7.61
N THR A 62 19.51 3.51 8.39
CA THR A 62 19.44 2.94 9.74
C THR A 62 18.96 4.01 10.70
N ALA A 63 18.18 3.62 11.72
CA ALA A 63 17.82 4.50 12.83
C ALA A 63 19.04 4.96 13.63
#